data_AF-A0A924GE03-F1
#
_entry.id   AF-A0A924GE03-F1
#
_cell.length_a   1.000
_cell.length_b   1.000
_cell.length_c   1.000
_cell.angle_alpha   90.00
_cell.angle_beta   90.00
_cell.angle_gamma   90.00
#
_symmetry.space_group_name_H-M   'P 1'
#
loop_
_entity.id
_entity.type
_entity.pdbx_description
1 polymer ?
#
loop_
_entity_poly.entity_id
_entity_poly.type
_entity_poly.pdbx_seq_one_letter_code
_entity_poly.pdbx_strand_id
1 'polypeptide(L)'
;MAVFVDVCSLFEGAPKASVDQIGEDNVNISAQQYQISRFRKRADSQPNEFAAGQLFSSVLERLAMGLALKESNGEGAIESNVTSLANPTVLNGLLSVLRGSEIVSSQKMTYREVWGAIVRCIVGDLPDQINATDVEKYLDALVPEAADPEAEFTRYMDLASGRYSQALYGATAELADSADSLRNPVTRLTQMVDPVRDALPGDNSAGTTGWATAVSDAFAGQVEGGSPLRALFDSVHSEDPFRLAVGPFDWKLDATFKAVSEKPDLAPDKRFLFIAWYGGYLMRLYATANGVPAFRAEIDTWTAAWVLSPKIPDDLESRLMTLLKPARVQGAPEGYSLIPIYDSRTNPITGSSRPQLALRTSSIDMETESAGEALFLKIKEGAKDIRPVLLDFPMVREAMACGEGYSGVTELSDITSPRLERFRAARLVPGDWLDAQRYRVVDGMSDEVLSVGAVG
;
A
#
# COMPACT_ATOMS: atom_id res chain seq x y z
N MET A 1 -17.82 -25.66 13.42
CA MET A 1 -16.86 -24.84 12.65
C MET A 1 -17.48 -23.46 12.51
N ALA A 2 -17.10 -22.51 13.37
CA ALA A 2 -17.56 -21.13 13.19
C ALA A 2 -16.86 -20.59 11.94
N VAL A 3 -17.64 -20.33 10.91
CA VAL A 3 -17.17 -19.88 9.61
C VAL A 3 -16.88 -18.37 9.76
N PHE A 4 -15.62 -18.01 10.05
CA PHE A 4 -15.13 -16.61 10.08
C PHE A 4 -15.02 -16.03 8.65
N VAL A 5 -16.00 -16.32 7.81
CA VAL A 5 -16.08 -15.72 6.47
C VAL A 5 -16.42 -14.25 6.68
N ASP A 6 -15.56 -13.38 6.14
CA ASP A 6 -15.63 -11.90 6.13
C ASP A 6 -15.09 -11.16 7.37
N VAL A 7 -14.67 -11.83 8.44
CA VAL A 7 -14.11 -11.12 9.64
C VAL A 7 -12.58 -10.99 9.58
N CYS A 8 -11.89 -11.91 8.91
CA CYS A 8 -10.43 -11.96 8.83
C CYS A 8 -9.96 -11.88 7.38
N SER A 9 -8.83 -11.22 7.14
CA SER A 9 -8.17 -11.17 5.85
C SER A 9 -7.78 -12.58 5.40
N LEU A 10 -8.01 -12.87 4.11
CA LEU A 10 -7.60 -14.13 3.49
C LEU A 10 -6.07 -14.21 3.29
N PHE A 11 -5.37 -13.10 3.50
CA PHE A 11 -3.91 -12.99 3.43
C PHE A 11 -3.24 -13.01 4.81
N GLU A 12 -3.98 -13.24 5.90
CA GLU A 12 -3.44 -13.43 7.24
C GLU A 12 -3.72 -14.86 7.75
N GLY A 13 -3.01 -15.26 8.81
CA GLY A 13 -3.23 -16.56 9.44
C GLY A 13 -4.63 -16.65 10.03
N ALA A 14 -5.41 -17.65 9.63
CA ALA A 14 -6.76 -17.85 10.16
C ALA A 14 -6.71 -18.28 11.65
N PRO A 15 -7.52 -17.67 12.53
CA PRO A 15 -7.58 -18.05 13.93
C PRO A 15 -8.12 -19.48 14.04
N LYS A 16 -7.41 -20.35 14.75
CA LYS A 16 -7.86 -21.72 14.98
C LYS A 16 -8.82 -21.76 16.17
N ALA A 17 -9.93 -22.45 16.01
CA ALA A 17 -10.86 -22.76 17.10
C ALA A 17 -10.91 -24.27 17.36
N SER A 18 -10.77 -24.65 18.61
CA SER A 18 -10.91 -26.03 19.10
C SER A 18 -12.13 -26.14 20.00
N VAL A 19 -12.79 -27.30 19.93
CA VAL A 19 -13.84 -27.67 20.88
C VAL A 19 -13.19 -28.57 21.91
N ASP A 20 -13.02 -28.07 23.13
CA ASP A 20 -12.23 -28.74 24.15
C ASP A 20 -13.01 -29.89 24.82
N GLN A 21 -14.32 -29.69 25.04
CA GLN A 21 -15.24 -30.70 25.57
C GLN A 21 -16.68 -30.43 25.11
N ILE A 22 -17.40 -31.48 24.75
CA ILE A 22 -18.85 -31.48 24.51
C ILE A 22 -19.49 -32.23 25.69
N GLY A 23 -20.01 -31.49 26.67
CA GLY A 23 -20.90 -32.05 27.69
C GLY A 23 -22.35 -32.06 27.22
N GLU A 24 -23.24 -32.74 27.96
CA GLU A 24 -24.67 -32.81 27.62
C GLU A 24 -25.35 -31.43 27.57
N ASP A 25 -24.84 -30.43 28.30
CA ASP A 25 -25.40 -29.06 28.35
C ASP A 25 -24.40 -27.92 28.08
N ASN A 26 -23.12 -28.21 27.82
CA ASN A 26 -22.10 -27.17 27.60
C ASN A 26 -21.03 -27.57 26.58
N VAL A 27 -20.79 -26.68 25.62
CA VAL A 27 -19.70 -26.78 24.63
C VAL A 27 -18.65 -25.73 24.98
N ASN A 28 -17.49 -26.17 25.46
CA ASN A 28 -16.35 -25.27 25.66
C ASN A 28 -15.61 -25.11 24.34
N ILE A 29 -15.62 -23.89 23.80
CA ILE A 29 -14.91 -23.51 22.57
C ILE A 29 -13.74 -22.61 22.97
N SER A 30 -12.51 -23.05 22.70
CA SER A 30 -11.32 -22.21 22.76
C SER A 30 -11.01 -21.70 21.35
N ALA A 31 -10.78 -20.40 21.21
CA ALA A 31 -10.41 -19.77 19.94
C ALA A 31 -9.13 -18.99 20.11
N GLN A 32 -8.20 -19.16 19.17
CA GLN A 32 -7.02 -18.32 19.06
C GLN A 32 -7.45 -16.89 18.73
N GLN A 33 -6.78 -15.93 19.35
CA GLN A 33 -6.96 -14.53 19.00
C GLN A 33 -6.42 -14.29 17.58
N TYR A 34 -7.16 -13.52 16.79
CA TYR A 34 -6.70 -13.09 15.47
C TYR A 34 -5.41 -12.28 15.59
N GLN A 35 -4.46 -12.48 14.68
CA GLN A 35 -3.18 -11.78 14.65
C GLN A 35 -2.85 -11.32 13.24
N ILE A 36 -2.35 -10.08 13.12
CA ILE A 36 -1.75 -9.54 11.90
C ILE A 36 -0.23 -9.66 12.02
N SER A 37 0.41 -10.19 10.98
CA SER A 37 1.88 -10.25 10.93
C SER A 37 2.47 -8.88 10.64
N ARG A 38 3.66 -8.58 11.20
CA ARG A 38 4.43 -7.40 10.78
C ARG A 38 4.72 -7.51 9.28
N PHE A 39 4.43 -6.45 8.53
CA PHE A 39 4.41 -6.53 7.07
C PHE A 39 5.75 -6.99 6.48
N ARG A 40 6.89 -6.43 6.90
CA ARG A 40 8.23 -6.93 6.48
C ARG A 40 8.53 -8.39 6.77
N LYS A 41 7.97 -8.95 7.84
CA LYS A 41 8.22 -10.35 8.22
C LYS A 41 7.43 -11.33 7.36
N ARG A 42 6.49 -10.84 6.56
CA ARG A 42 5.71 -11.68 5.66
C ARG A 42 6.58 -12.34 4.60
N ALA A 43 7.72 -11.74 4.23
CA ALA A 43 8.68 -12.35 3.31
C ALA A 43 9.18 -13.73 3.79
N ASP A 44 9.19 -13.97 5.11
CA ASP A 44 9.62 -15.24 5.72
C ASP A 44 8.49 -16.29 5.79
N SER A 45 7.24 -15.89 5.55
CA SER A 45 6.06 -16.77 5.61
C SER A 45 5.93 -17.64 4.35
N GLN A 46 5.34 -18.82 4.51
CA GLN A 46 4.98 -19.67 3.38
C GLN A 46 3.58 -19.31 2.85
N PRO A 47 3.35 -19.31 1.52
CA PRO A 47 2.02 -19.02 0.95
C PRO A 47 0.89 -19.88 1.52
N ASN A 48 1.17 -21.14 1.84
CA ASN A 48 0.19 -22.10 2.35
C ASN A 48 -0.27 -21.81 3.80
N GLU A 49 0.36 -20.88 4.51
CA GLU A 49 -0.11 -20.38 5.81
C GLU A 49 -1.38 -19.54 5.68
N PHE A 50 -1.64 -18.99 4.49
CA PHE A 50 -2.77 -18.10 4.20
C PHE A 50 -3.84 -18.80 3.36
N ALA A 51 -5.12 -18.50 3.62
CA ALA A 51 -6.22 -19.09 2.84
C ALA A 51 -6.15 -18.70 1.36
N ALA A 52 -5.81 -17.44 1.05
CA ALA A 52 -5.58 -16.99 -0.31
C ALA A 52 -4.39 -17.72 -0.95
N GLY A 53 -3.28 -17.88 -0.23
CA GLY A 53 -2.10 -18.55 -0.78
C GLY A 53 -2.34 -20.04 -1.08
N GLN A 54 -3.09 -20.76 -0.24
CA GLN A 54 -3.52 -22.13 -0.55
C GLN A 54 -4.34 -22.21 -1.84
N LEU A 55 -5.26 -21.24 -2.05
CA LEU A 55 -6.07 -21.17 -3.25
C LEU A 55 -5.22 -20.86 -4.49
N PHE A 56 -4.32 -19.88 -4.41
CA PHE A 56 -3.37 -19.55 -5.48
C PHE A 56 -2.51 -20.76 -5.84
N SER A 57 -1.85 -21.39 -4.86
CA SER A 57 -1.00 -22.57 -5.09
C SER A 57 -1.80 -23.71 -5.76
N SER A 58 -3.00 -24.01 -5.28
CA SER A 58 -3.84 -25.08 -5.84
C SER A 58 -4.22 -24.84 -7.30
N VAL A 59 -4.48 -23.58 -7.69
CA VAL A 59 -4.79 -23.22 -9.09
C VAL A 59 -3.53 -23.30 -9.94
N LEU A 60 -2.42 -22.74 -9.48
CA LEU A 60 -1.15 -22.71 -10.19
C LEU A 60 -0.59 -24.11 -10.42
N GLU A 61 -0.67 -25.00 -9.44
CA GLU A 61 -0.27 -26.41 -9.58
C GLU A 61 -1.05 -27.11 -10.70
N ARG A 62 -2.37 -26.91 -10.77
CA ARG A 62 -3.21 -27.49 -11.84
C ARG A 62 -2.87 -26.93 -13.21
N LEU A 63 -2.56 -25.64 -13.31
CA LEU A 63 -2.19 -25.01 -14.57
C LEU A 63 -0.78 -25.41 -15.03
N ALA A 64 0.18 -25.49 -14.11
CA ALA A 64 1.54 -25.92 -14.40
C ALA A 64 1.58 -27.35 -14.94
N MET A 65 0.76 -28.27 -14.39
CA MET A 65 0.61 -29.62 -14.94
C MET A 65 0.09 -29.62 -16.39
N GLY A 66 -0.83 -28.71 -16.72
CA GLY A 66 -1.34 -28.56 -18.09
C GLY A 66 -0.32 -27.97 -19.06
N LEU A 67 0.47 -26.99 -18.62
CA LEU A 67 1.51 -26.35 -19.43
C LEU A 67 2.69 -27.27 -19.72
N ALA A 68 3.10 -28.11 -18.76
CA ALA A 68 4.18 -29.09 -18.96
C ALA A 68 3.88 -30.10 -20.09
N LEU A 69 2.62 -30.22 -20.50
CA LEU A 69 2.18 -31.09 -21.60
C LEU A 69 2.21 -30.41 -22.97
N LYS A 70 2.38 -29.08 -23.04
CA LYS A 70 2.51 -28.31 -24.29
C LYS A 70 3.99 -27.98 -24.53
N GLU A 71 4.52 -28.32 -25.70
CA GLU A 71 5.81 -27.80 -26.15
C GLU A 71 5.64 -26.31 -26.51
N SER A 72 6.02 -25.43 -25.58
CA SER A 72 6.06 -23.99 -25.81
C SER A 72 7.47 -23.46 -25.56
N ASN A 73 7.84 -22.42 -26.31
CA ASN A 73 9.11 -21.71 -26.14
C ASN A 73 9.12 -20.80 -24.90
N GLY A 74 8.00 -20.70 -24.15
CA GLY A 74 7.90 -19.92 -22.90
C GLY A 74 7.88 -18.41 -23.11
N GLU A 75 7.75 -17.95 -24.36
CA GLU A 75 7.73 -16.54 -24.74
C GLU A 75 6.35 -15.89 -24.55
N GLY A 76 5.34 -16.63 -24.06
CA GLY A 76 4.03 -16.09 -23.73
C GLY A 76 3.99 -15.46 -22.33
N ALA A 77 3.30 -14.31 -22.20
CA ALA A 77 3.11 -13.65 -20.91
C ALA A 77 2.35 -14.52 -19.89
N ILE A 78 1.34 -15.28 -20.33
CA ILE A 78 0.54 -16.19 -19.49
C ILE A 78 1.40 -17.33 -18.94
N GLU A 79 2.18 -17.98 -19.79
CA GLU A 79 3.08 -19.07 -19.37
C GLU A 79 4.15 -18.57 -18.42
N SER A 80 4.66 -17.37 -18.68
CA SER A 80 5.58 -16.69 -17.77
C SER A 80 4.92 -16.42 -16.42
N ASN A 81 3.65 -16.00 -16.36
CA ASN A 81 2.95 -15.81 -15.08
C ASN A 81 2.83 -17.11 -14.29
N VAL A 82 2.39 -18.20 -14.93
CA VAL A 82 2.23 -19.49 -14.24
C VAL A 82 3.58 -20.00 -13.74
N THR A 83 4.63 -19.91 -14.57
CA THR A 83 5.99 -20.32 -14.19
C THR A 83 6.54 -19.49 -13.02
N SER A 84 6.45 -18.16 -13.09
CA SER A 84 6.92 -17.26 -12.03
C SER A 84 6.17 -17.51 -10.72
N LEU A 85 4.84 -17.56 -10.76
CA LEU A 85 3.98 -17.66 -9.57
C LEU A 85 3.93 -19.07 -8.99
N ALA A 86 4.30 -20.11 -9.76
CA ALA A 86 4.50 -21.45 -9.21
C ALA A 86 5.65 -21.49 -8.18
N ASN A 87 6.57 -20.51 -8.22
CA ASN A 87 7.57 -20.36 -7.19
C ASN A 87 6.95 -19.77 -5.90
N PRO A 88 7.04 -20.46 -4.74
CA PRO A 88 6.42 -20.00 -3.50
C PRO A 88 6.90 -18.62 -3.04
N THR A 89 8.16 -18.26 -3.29
CA THR A 89 8.74 -16.98 -2.86
C THR A 89 8.14 -15.82 -3.65
N VAL A 90 8.01 -15.97 -4.97
CA VAL A 90 7.39 -14.96 -5.84
C VAL A 90 5.90 -14.83 -5.52
N LEU A 91 5.21 -15.95 -5.30
CA LEU A 91 3.82 -15.95 -4.88
C LEU A 91 3.62 -15.23 -3.54
N ASN A 92 4.51 -15.46 -2.58
CA ASN A 92 4.45 -14.77 -1.28
C ASN A 92 4.63 -13.25 -1.43
N GLY A 93 5.51 -12.81 -2.34
CA GLY A 93 5.63 -11.41 -2.74
C GLY A 93 4.30 -10.84 -3.23
N LEU A 94 3.66 -11.50 -4.20
CA LEU A 94 2.34 -11.12 -4.70
C LEU A 94 1.28 -11.05 -3.58
N LEU A 95 1.21 -12.06 -2.71
CA LEU A 95 0.25 -12.09 -1.59
C LEU A 95 0.49 -10.93 -0.60
N SER A 96 1.75 -10.52 -0.42
CA SER A 96 2.10 -9.38 0.42
C SER A 96 1.65 -8.05 -0.21
N VAL A 97 1.80 -7.89 -1.53
CA VAL A 97 1.22 -6.73 -2.24
C VAL A 97 -0.30 -6.70 -2.09
N LEU A 98 -0.98 -7.83 -2.28
CA LEU A 98 -2.43 -7.90 -2.12
C LEU A 98 -2.86 -7.57 -0.68
N ARG A 99 -2.12 -8.02 0.34
CA ARG A 99 -2.37 -7.59 1.72
C ARG A 99 -2.15 -6.08 1.90
N GLY A 100 -1.10 -5.54 1.31
CA GLY A 100 -0.84 -4.09 1.30
C GLY A 100 -2.03 -3.31 0.72
N SER A 101 -2.64 -3.83 -0.35
CA SER A 101 -3.82 -3.22 -0.97
C SER A 101 -5.03 -3.16 -0.05
N GLU A 102 -5.26 -4.18 0.80
CA GLU A 102 -6.35 -4.15 1.80
C GLU A 102 -6.12 -3.07 2.86
N ILE A 103 -4.87 -2.89 3.27
CA ILE A 103 -4.49 -1.89 4.29
C ILE A 103 -4.66 -0.48 3.71
N VAL A 104 -4.14 -0.24 2.51
CA VAL A 104 -4.19 1.08 1.85
C VAL A 104 -5.63 1.47 1.51
N SER A 105 -6.42 0.55 0.96
CA SER A 105 -7.82 0.80 0.63
C SER A 105 -8.74 0.79 1.85
N SER A 106 -8.27 0.29 3.01
CA SER A 106 -9.09 0.00 4.19
C SER A 106 -10.29 -0.91 3.86
N GLN A 107 -10.17 -1.73 2.81
CA GLN A 107 -11.18 -2.66 2.33
C GLN A 107 -10.57 -4.07 2.26
N LYS A 108 -11.27 -5.06 2.82
CA LYS A 108 -10.86 -6.46 2.71
C LYS A 108 -11.29 -7.04 1.37
N MET A 109 -10.44 -7.87 0.80
CA MET A 109 -10.78 -8.68 -0.36
C MET A 109 -11.64 -9.86 0.07
N THR A 110 -12.84 -9.91 -0.49
CA THR A 110 -13.71 -11.08 -0.46
C THR A 110 -13.11 -12.22 -1.31
N TYR A 111 -13.61 -13.43 -1.13
CA TYR A 111 -13.25 -14.56 -2.01
C TYR A 111 -13.45 -14.26 -3.50
N ARG A 112 -14.43 -13.43 -3.85
CA ARG A 112 -14.66 -13.01 -5.23
C ARG A 112 -13.52 -12.14 -5.76
N GLU A 113 -13.06 -11.19 -4.96
CA GLU A 113 -11.94 -10.32 -5.32
C GLU A 113 -10.63 -11.11 -5.36
N VAL A 114 -10.42 -12.06 -4.44
CA VAL A 114 -9.27 -12.98 -4.50
C VAL A 114 -9.31 -13.85 -5.75
N TRP A 115 -10.47 -14.41 -6.12
CA TRP A 115 -10.61 -15.17 -7.37
C TRP A 115 -10.36 -14.29 -8.59
N GLY A 116 -10.87 -13.07 -8.60
CA GLY A 116 -10.57 -12.08 -9.62
C GLY A 116 -9.07 -11.80 -9.72
N ALA A 117 -8.39 -11.64 -8.59
CA ALA A 117 -6.95 -11.40 -8.55
C ALA A 117 -6.16 -12.59 -9.09
N ILE A 118 -6.56 -13.82 -8.76
CA ILE A 118 -5.97 -15.05 -9.33
C ILE A 118 -6.08 -15.04 -10.85
N VAL A 119 -7.29 -14.84 -11.38
CA VAL A 119 -7.53 -14.81 -12.82
C VAL A 119 -6.70 -13.71 -13.47
N ARG A 120 -6.73 -12.49 -12.91
CA ARG A 120 -5.94 -11.34 -13.39
C ARG A 120 -4.45 -11.61 -13.40
N CYS A 121 -3.91 -12.27 -12.38
CA CYS A 121 -2.49 -12.61 -12.31
C CYS A 121 -2.10 -13.70 -13.32
N ILE A 122 -3.02 -14.58 -13.71
CA ILE A 122 -2.73 -15.65 -14.67
C ILE A 122 -2.86 -15.13 -16.10
N VAL A 123 -4.00 -14.56 -16.45
CA VAL A 123 -4.33 -14.20 -17.85
C VAL A 123 -4.08 -12.73 -18.19
N GLY A 124 -3.86 -11.87 -17.19
CA GLY A 124 -3.57 -10.46 -17.40
C GLY A 124 -4.76 -9.63 -17.92
N ASP A 125 -4.47 -8.66 -18.78
CA ASP A 125 -5.45 -7.75 -19.40
C ASP A 125 -6.09 -8.24 -20.69
N LEU A 126 -6.61 -9.47 -20.68
CA LEU A 126 -7.41 -9.97 -21.80
C LEU A 126 -8.76 -9.22 -21.89
N PRO A 127 -9.26 -8.94 -23.11
CA PRO A 127 -10.55 -8.29 -23.30
C PRO A 127 -11.71 -9.08 -22.66
N ASP A 128 -12.62 -8.38 -21.98
CA ASP A 128 -13.77 -8.98 -21.26
C ASP A 128 -14.67 -9.90 -22.11
N GLN A 129 -14.70 -9.70 -23.44
CA GLN A 129 -15.59 -10.41 -24.37
C GLN A 129 -14.87 -11.40 -25.28
N ILE A 130 -13.63 -11.79 -24.96
CA ILE A 130 -12.93 -12.79 -25.77
C ILE A 130 -13.46 -14.20 -25.49
N ASN A 131 -13.81 -14.95 -26.54
CA ASN A 131 -14.13 -16.36 -26.39
C ASN A 131 -12.86 -17.15 -26.06
N ALA A 132 -12.98 -18.18 -25.21
CA ALA A 132 -11.84 -19.03 -24.82
C ALA A 132 -11.09 -19.65 -26.02
N THR A 133 -11.81 -19.93 -27.12
CA THR A 133 -11.24 -20.48 -28.37
C THR A 133 -10.47 -19.47 -29.21
N ASP A 134 -10.61 -18.18 -28.90
CA ASP A 134 -9.99 -17.07 -29.64
C ASP A 134 -8.85 -16.40 -28.87
N VAL A 135 -8.59 -16.82 -27.62
CA VAL A 135 -7.47 -16.29 -26.80
C VAL A 135 -6.13 -16.57 -27.48
N GLU A 136 -5.87 -17.80 -27.93
CA GLU A 136 -4.62 -18.14 -28.62
C GLU A 136 -4.48 -17.29 -29.89
N LYS A 137 -5.54 -17.15 -30.69
CA LYS A 137 -5.51 -16.30 -31.90
C LYS A 137 -5.27 -14.81 -31.60
N TYR A 138 -5.82 -14.30 -30.51
CA TYR A 138 -5.61 -12.93 -30.07
C TYR A 138 -4.16 -12.69 -29.65
N LEU A 139 -3.60 -13.61 -28.88
CA LEU A 139 -2.19 -13.56 -28.48
C LEU A 139 -1.27 -13.69 -29.69
N ASP A 140 -1.57 -14.62 -30.60
CA ASP A 140 -0.81 -14.80 -31.86
C ASP A 140 -0.87 -13.56 -32.75
N ALA A 141 -2.02 -12.86 -32.81
CA ALA A 141 -2.16 -11.62 -33.56
C ALA A 141 -1.32 -10.46 -33.01
N LEU A 142 -0.99 -10.52 -31.71
CA LEU A 142 -0.10 -9.56 -31.05
C LEU A 142 1.39 -9.93 -31.22
N VAL A 143 1.71 -11.16 -31.64
CA VAL A 143 3.10 -11.53 -31.96
C VAL A 143 3.58 -10.68 -33.15
N PRO A 144 4.72 -9.99 -33.04
CA PRO A 144 5.23 -9.15 -34.12
C PRO A 144 5.54 -9.96 -35.38
N GLU A 145 4.97 -9.55 -36.52
CA GLU A 145 5.51 -9.93 -37.83
C GLU A 145 6.69 -8.98 -38.13
N ALA A 146 7.88 -9.56 -38.36
CA ALA A 146 9.13 -8.82 -38.40
C ALA A 146 9.19 -7.75 -39.51
N ALA A 147 9.55 -6.51 -39.13
CA ALA A 147 10.28 -5.56 -40.00
C ALA A 147 10.81 -4.29 -39.28
N ASP A 148 10.24 -3.85 -38.15
CA ASP A 148 10.60 -2.58 -37.50
C ASP A 148 10.74 -2.71 -35.97
N PRO A 149 11.90 -2.36 -35.36
CA PRO A 149 12.13 -2.46 -33.92
C PRO A 149 11.11 -1.70 -33.06
N GLU A 150 10.61 -0.57 -33.57
CA GLU A 150 9.61 0.24 -32.85
C GLU A 150 8.24 -0.44 -32.82
N ALA A 151 7.78 -0.96 -33.96
CA ALA A 151 6.56 -1.76 -34.02
C ALA A 151 6.68 -3.06 -33.20
N GLU A 152 7.84 -3.72 -33.22
CA GLU A 152 8.10 -4.91 -32.42
C GLU A 152 8.01 -4.61 -30.92
N PHE A 153 8.70 -3.58 -30.43
CA PHE A 153 8.65 -3.20 -29.03
C PHE A 153 7.24 -2.79 -28.58
N THR A 154 6.52 -2.01 -29.39
CA THR A 154 5.15 -1.58 -29.07
C THR A 154 4.20 -2.78 -28.89
N ARG A 155 4.29 -3.79 -29.76
CA ARG A 155 3.50 -5.02 -29.61
C ARG A 155 3.89 -5.82 -28.36
N TYR A 156 5.17 -5.85 -28.01
CA TYR A 156 5.60 -6.46 -26.75
C TYR A 156 5.14 -5.67 -25.52
N MET A 157 4.99 -4.34 -25.61
CA MET A 157 4.33 -3.54 -24.56
C MET A 157 2.87 -3.96 -24.36
N ASP A 158 2.14 -4.21 -25.46
CA ASP A 158 0.76 -4.70 -25.40
C ASP A 158 0.70 -6.11 -24.79
N LEU A 159 1.58 -7.02 -25.22
CA LEU A 159 1.68 -8.37 -24.63
C LEU A 159 2.07 -8.34 -23.14
N ALA A 160 2.85 -7.34 -22.71
CA ALA A 160 3.26 -7.18 -21.32
C ALA A 160 2.10 -6.79 -20.39
N SER A 161 0.99 -6.24 -20.91
CA SER A 161 -0.26 -6.10 -20.15
C SER A 161 -0.82 -7.45 -19.69
N GLY A 162 -0.40 -8.53 -20.35
CA GLY A 162 -0.65 -9.91 -19.95
C GLY A 162 0.12 -10.35 -18.69
N ARG A 163 1.20 -9.66 -18.32
CA ARG A 163 2.02 -10.05 -17.15
C ARG A 163 1.36 -9.64 -15.84
N TYR A 164 1.41 -10.52 -14.85
CA TYR A 164 0.77 -10.32 -13.54
C TYR A 164 1.19 -8.99 -12.89
N SER A 165 2.47 -8.63 -13.00
CA SER A 165 3.04 -7.41 -12.41
C SER A 165 2.58 -6.13 -13.11
N GLN A 166 1.99 -6.20 -14.30
CA GLN A 166 1.38 -5.04 -14.97
C GLN A 166 -0.14 -5.06 -14.79
N ALA A 167 -0.77 -6.21 -15.10
CA ALA A 167 -2.21 -6.39 -15.08
C ALA A 167 -2.83 -6.10 -13.73
N LEU A 168 -2.13 -6.44 -12.63
CA LEU A 168 -2.61 -6.18 -11.29
C LEU A 168 -2.86 -4.69 -11.03
N TYR A 169 -2.06 -3.81 -11.64
CA TYR A 169 -2.14 -2.37 -11.41
C TYR A 169 -2.87 -1.63 -12.54
N GLY A 170 -3.36 -2.35 -13.56
CA GLY A 170 -3.95 -1.74 -14.76
C GLY A 170 -2.93 -0.99 -15.62
N ALA A 171 -1.66 -1.39 -15.54
CA ALA A 171 -0.59 -0.77 -16.33
C ALA A 171 -0.69 -1.24 -17.79
N THR A 172 -0.92 -0.27 -18.69
CA THR A 172 -1.09 -0.50 -20.12
C THR A 172 0.08 0.06 -20.93
N ALA A 173 0.15 -0.28 -22.22
CA ALA A 173 1.07 0.33 -23.17
C ALA A 173 0.84 1.85 -23.31
N GLU A 174 -0.41 2.28 -23.18
CA GLU A 174 -0.76 3.69 -23.08
C GLU A 174 -0.47 4.19 -21.65
N LEU A 175 0.34 5.24 -21.51
CA LEU A 175 0.62 5.93 -20.24
C LEU A 175 -0.59 6.74 -19.70
N ALA A 176 -1.68 6.83 -20.46
CA ALA A 176 -2.89 7.53 -20.06
C ALA A 176 -3.82 6.61 -19.26
N ASP A 177 -4.50 7.16 -18.25
CA ASP A 177 -5.44 6.46 -17.36
C ASP A 177 -6.27 5.42 -18.10
N SER A 178 -5.94 4.14 -17.93
CA SER A 178 -6.67 3.06 -18.55
C SER A 178 -8.09 3.05 -17.98
N ALA A 179 -9.10 2.97 -18.85
CA ALA A 179 -10.49 2.84 -18.45
C ALA A 179 -10.77 1.58 -17.61
N ASP A 180 -9.78 0.66 -17.53
CA ASP A 180 -9.78 -0.56 -16.71
C ASP A 180 -9.83 -0.26 -15.20
N SER A 181 -9.12 0.77 -14.74
CA SER A 181 -9.06 1.16 -13.31
C SER A 181 -10.43 1.39 -12.65
N LEU A 182 -11.43 1.80 -13.44
CA LEU A 182 -12.80 2.06 -12.99
C LEU A 182 -13.74 0.87 -13.20
N ARG A 183 -13.37 -0.09 -14.05
CA ARG A 183 -14.23 -1.23 -14.44
C ARG A 183 -13.85 -2.52 -13.73
N ASN A 184 -12.56 -2.76 -13.54
CA ASN A 184 -12.08 -3.99 -12.93
C ASN A 184 -12.01 -3.84 -11.39
N PRO A 185 -12.74 -4.68 -10.64
CA PRO A 185 -12.79 -4.58 -9.18
C PRO A 185 -11.43 -4.87 -8.52
N VAL A 186 -10.57 -5.68 -9.13
CA VAL A 186 -9.22 -5.99 -8.62
C VAL A 186 -8.34 -4.77 -8.80
N THR A 187 -8.22 -4.27 -10.03
CA THR A 187 -7.40 -3.09 -10.36
C THR A 187 -7.78 -1.90 -9.47
N ARG A 188 -9.07 -1.71 -9.21
CA ARG A 188 -9.55 -0.64 -8.31
C ARG A 188 -8.95 -0.71 -6.91
N LEU A 189 -8.73 -1.91 -6.37
CA LEU A 189 -8.13 -2.14 -5.05
C LEU A 189 -6.60 -2.02 -5.08
N THR A 190 -5.98 -2.44 -6.17
CA THR A 190 -4.52 -2.61 -6.27
C THR A 190 -3.79 -1.44 -6.92
N GLN A 191 -4.44 -0.61 -7.72
CA GLN A 191 -3.82 0.56 -8.37
C GLN A 191 -3.16 1.54 -7.38
N MET A 192 -3.74 1.69 -6.18
CA MET A 192 -3.21 2.60 -5.16
C MET A 192 -1.93 2.09 -4.54
N VAL A 193 -1.65 0.80 -4.68
CA VAL A 193 -0.42 0.14 -4.23
C VAL A 193 0.53 -0.19 -5.39
N ASP A 194 0.34 0.40 -6.57
CA ASP A 194 1.33 0.32 -7.66
C ASP A 194 2.68 0.88 -7.16
N PRO A 195 3.73 0.05 -7.05
CA PRO A 195 5.01 0.45 -6.47
C PRO A 195 5.65 1.64 -7.19
N VAL A 196 5.36 1.88 -8.47
CA VAL A 196 5.88 3.04 -9.22
C VAL A 196 5.41 4.38 -8.63
N ARG A 197 4.28 4.40 -7.91
CA ARG A 197 3.75 5.61 -7.25
C ARG A 197 4.62 6.08 -6.08
N ASP A 198 5.42 5.19 -5.50
CA ASP A 198 6.26 5.42 -4.33
C ASP A 198 7.61 4.71 -4.47
N ALA A 199 8.26 4.94 -5.62
CA ALA A 199 9.57 4.41 -5.95
C ALA A 199 10.67 5.14 -5.15
N LEU A 200 10.82 4.79 -3.88
CA LEU A 200 11.78 5.42 -2.98
C LEU A 200 13.21 4.89 -3.20
N PRO A 201 14.21 5.79 -3.27
CA PRO A 201 15.62 5.39 -3.37
C PRO A 201 16.07 4.66 -2.10
N GLY A 202 16.80 3.57 -2.29
CA GLY A 202 17.38 2.73 -1.26
C GLY A 202 17.42 1.27 -1.68
N ASP A 203 17.99 0.44 -0.81
CA ASP A 203 18.12 -1.01 -1.03
C ASP A 203 16.96 -1.76 -0.39
N ASN A 204 16.55 -2.88 -0.98
CA ASN A 204 15.52 -3.75 -0.41
C ASN A 204 16.06 -4.59 0.76
N SER A 205 16.42 -3.92 1.86
CA SER A 205 17.05 -4.53 3.03
C SER A 205 16.23 -4.34 4.31
N ALA A 206 16.56 -5.11 5.35
CA ALA A 206 15.94 -4.96 6.66
C ALA A 206 16.32 -3.60 7.27
N GLY A 207 15.34 -2.70 7.42
CA GLY A 207 15.51 -1.40 8.08
C GLY A 207 15.49 -0.18 7.14
N THR A 208 15.53 -0.38 5.81
CA THR A 208 15.44 0.72 4.83
C THR A 208 14.02 0.81 4.25
N THR A 209 13.49 2.02 4.05
CA THR A 209 12.17 2.22 3.40
C THR A 209 12.27 2.15 1.88
N GLY A 210 13.40 2.60 1.32
CA GLY A 210 13.69 2.53 -0.12
C GLY A 210 13.90 1.13 -0.67
N TRP A 211 13.80 1.01 -1.99
CA TRP A 211 13.98 -0.25 -2.72
C TRP A 211 14.35 -0.05 -4.21
N ALA A 212 14.12 1.15 -4.77
CA ALA A 212 14.18 1.38 -6.20
C ALA A 212 15.60 1.65 -6.75
N THR A 213 16.64 1.70 -5.89
CA THR A 213 18.01 2.03 -6.32
C THR A 213 18.55 1.01 -7.32
N ALA A 214 18.40 -0.29 -7.03
CA ALA A 214 18.90 -1.33 -7.93
C ALA A 214 18.33 -1.23 -9.35
N VAL A 215 17.03 -0.90 -9.46
CA VAL A 215 16.36 -0.70 -10.75
C VAL A 215 16.85 0.59 -11.42
N SER A 216 16.97 1.68 -10.66
CA SER A 216 17.43 2.97 -11.18
C SER A 216 18.88 2.90 -11.70
N ASP A 217 19.75 2.21 -10.98
CA ASP A 217 21.16 1.99 -11.35
C ASP A 217 21.28 1.11 -12.60
N ALA A 218 20.41 0.11 -12.76
CA ALA A 218 20.37 -0.72 -13.95
C ALA A 218 20.08 0.07 -15.23
N PHE A 219 19.31 1.16 -15.14
CA PHE A 219 19.10 2.10 -16.25
C PHE A 219 20.25 3.11 -16.39
N ALA A 220 20.81 3.61 -15.29
CA ALA A 220 21.88 4.61 -15.31
C ALA A 220 23.21 4.06 -15.83
N GLY A 221 23.52 2.78 -15.55
CA GLY A 221 24.78 2.14 -15.95
C GLY A 221 24.89 1.83 -17.45
N GLN A 222 23.80 1.96 -18.21
CA GLN A 222 23.73 1.59 -19.63
C GLN A 222 23.64 2.83 -20.51
N VAL A 223 24.76 3.55 -20.62
CA VAL A 223 24.83 4.86 -21.31
C VAL A 223 24.54 4.77 -22.82
N GLU A 224 24.55 3.59 -23.45
CA GLU A 224 24.06 3.37 -24.82
C GLU A 224 23.94 1.84 -25.10
N GLY A 225 22.80 1.34 -25.60
CA GLY A 225 22.65 -0.03 -26.14
C GLY A 225 22.72 -1.20 -25.14
N GLY A 226 22.60 -0.92 -23.85
CA GLY A 226 22.62 -1.94 -22.79
C GLY A 226 21.31 -2.69 -22.59
N SER A 227 21.36 -3.79 -21.85
CA SER A 227 20.19 -4.53 -21.36
C SER A 227 19.93 -4.17 -19.90
N PRO A 228 18.94 -3.31 -19.58
CA PRO A 228 18.61 -2.97 -18.20
C PRO A 228 18.18 -4.20 -17.39
N LEU A 229 17.46 -5.15 -18.00
CA LEU A 229 17.11 -6.40 -17.32
C LEU A 229 18.36 -7.18 -16.93
N ARG A 230 19.35 -7.30 -17.83
CA ARG A 230 20.60 -8.00 -17.52
C ARG A 230 21.35 -7.31 -16.39
N ALA A 231 21.47 -5.98 -16.45
CA ALA A 231 22.14 -5.19 -15.43
C ALA A 231 21.49 -5.38 -14.05
N LEU A 232 20.15 -5.35 -13.97
CA LEU A 232 19.41 -5.59 -12.74
C LEU A 232 19.54 -7.05 -12.27
N PHE A 233 19.44 -8.01 -13.19
CA PHE A 233 19.53 -9.45 -12.88
C PHE A 233 20.91 -9.84 -12.31
N ASP A 234 21.96 -9.16 -12.75
CA ASP A 234 23.34 -9.36 -12.29
C ASP A 234 23.67 -8.56 -11.02
N SER A 235 22.92 -7.48 -10.70
CA SER A 235 23.17 -6.64 -9.52
C SER A 235 22.50 -7.15 -8.24
N VAL A 236 21.41 -7.92 -8.36
CA VAL A 236 20.68 -8.47 -7.21
C VAL A 236 21.25 -9.82 -6.75
N HIS A 237 20.95 -10.20 -5.51
CA HIS A 237 21.42 -11.47 -4.93
C HIS A 237 20.88 -12.70 -5.67
N SER A 238 21.60 -13.83 -5.61
CA SER A 238 21.24 -15.02 -6.37
C SER A 238 19.86 -15.59 -6.04
N GLU A 239 19.46 -15.45 -4.77
CA GLU A 239 18.19 -15.89 -4.21
C GLU A 239 17.09 -14.82 -4.25
N ASP A 240 17.34 -13.67 -4.90
CA ASP A 240 16.35 -12.59 -4.97
C ASP A 240 15.11 -13.08 -5.74
N PRO A 241 13.89 -12.90 -5.17
CA PRO A 241 12.63 -13.29 -5.82
C PRO A 241 12.47 -12.75 -7.24
N PHE A 242 13.06 -11.59 -7.56
CA PHE A 242 13.06 -11.03 -8.90
C PHE A 242 13.67 -12.00 -9.93
N ARG A 243 14.79 -12.65 -9.60
CA ARG A 243 15.45 -13.58 -10.53
C ARG A 243 14.58 -14.79 -10.84
N LEU A 244 13.74 -15.19 -9.90
CA LEU A 244 12.76 -16.29 -10.04
C LEU A 244 11.51 -15.85 -10.80
N ALA A 245 11.18 -14.55 -10.76
CA ALA A 245 10.06 -13.98 -11.50
C ALA A 245 10.37 -13.73 -12.98
N VAL A 246 11.64 -13.51 -13.33
CA VAL A 246 12.10 -13.28 -14.71
C VAL A 246 12.07 -14.58 -15.52
N GLY A 247 11.36 -14.57 -16.65
CA GLY A 247 11.24 -15.68 -17.59
C GLY A 247 11.63 -15.32 -19.03
N PRO A 248 11.45 -16.24 -20.00
CA PRO A 248 11.81 -16.02 -21.40
C PRO A 248 11.09 -14.82 -22.04
N PHE A 249 9.83 -14.57 -21.70
CA PHE A 249 9.10 -13.37 -22.13
C PHE A 249 9.84 -12.08 -21.74
N ASP A 250 10.31 -11.99 -20.49
CA ASP A 250 10.97 -10.79 -19.97
C ASP A 250 12.29 -10.51 -20.70
N TRP A 251 13.07 -11.56 -20.99
CA TRP A 251 14.29 -11.47 -21.79
C TRP A 251 14.02 -11.05 -23.24
N LYS A 252 12.95 -11.56 -23.83
CA LYS A 252 12.56 -11.18 -25.20
C LYS A 252 12.06 -9.73 -25.24
N LEU A 253 11.29 -9.29 -24.26
CA LEU A 253 10.89 -7.88 -24.10
C LEU A 253 12.12 -6.97 -23.97
N ASP A 254 13.09 -7.32 -23.12
CA ASP A 254 14.35 -6.57 -22.98
C ASP A 254 15.14 -6.49 -24.29
N ALA A 255 15.22 -7.60 -25.04
CA ALA A 255 15.89 -7.62 -26.35
C ALA A 255 15.22 -6.66 -27.35
N THR A 256 13.88 -6.59 -27.35
CA THR A 256 13.14 -5.64 -28.19
C THR A 256 13.31 -4.19 -27.74
N PHE A 257 13.36 -3.93 -26.42
CA PHE A 257 13.67 -2.62 -25.86
C PHE A 257 15.06 -2.14 -26.29
N LYS A 258 16.05 -3.05 -26.24
CA LYS A 258 17.41 -2.77 -26.72
C LYS A 258 17.41 -2.41 -28.20
N ALA A 259 16.76 -3.23 -29.04
CA ALA A 259 16.70 -3.00 -30.48
C ALA A 259 16.05 -1.66 -30.85
N VAL A 260 14.98 -1.25 -30.15
CA VAL A 260 14.34 0.06 -30.39
C VAL A 260 15.18 1.23 -29.86
N SER A 261 15.91 1.03 -28.76
CA SER A 261 16.80 2.06 -28.18
C SER A 261 18.00 2.38 -29.07
N GLU A 262 18.47 1.39 -29.84
CA GLU A 262 19.55 1.52 -30.82
C GLU A 262 19.07 2.10 -32.17
N LYS A 263 17.75 2.28 -32.39
CA LYS A 263 17.19 2.84 -33.63
C LYS A 263 17.64 4.30 -33.80
N PRO A 264 18.43 4.63 -34.86
CA PRO A 264 19.02 5.96 -35.04
C PRO A 264 17.98 7.08 -35.19
N ASP A 265 16.87 6.79 -35.87
CA ASP A 265 15.83 7.76 -36.22
C ASP A 265 14.63 7.75 -35.25
N LEU A 266 14.79 7.22 -34.04
CA LEU A 266 13.73 7.23 -33.04
C LEU A 266 13.54 8.66 -32.48
N ALA A 267 12.32 9.17 -32.59
CA ALA A 267 11.97 10.49 -32.05
C ALA A 267 12.26 10.60 -30.53
N PRO A 268 12.81 11.72 -30.04
CA PRO A 268 13.17 11.89 -28.62
C PRO A 268 12.02 11.62 -27.65
N ASP A 269 10.81 12.10 -27.97
CA ASP A 269 9.62 11.88 -27.15
C ASP A 269 9.26 10.39 -27.04
N LYS A 270 9.39 9.65 -28.14
CA LYS A 270 9.18 8.18 -28.16
C LYS A 270 10.27 7.45 -27.38
N ARG A 271 11.52 7.91 -27.46
CA ARG A 271 12.61 7.35 -26.66
C ARG A 271 12.34 7.52 -25.17
N PHE A 272 11.94 8.72 -24.74
CA PHE A 272 11.58 8.97 -23.34
C PHE A 272 10.38 8.11 -22.90
N LEU A 273 9.34 8.01 -23.75
CA LEU A 273 8.18 7.14 -23.52
C LEU A 273 8.59 5.68 -23.30
N PHE A 274 9.41 5.12 -24.17
CA PHE A 274 9.85 3.73 -24.07
C PHE A 274 10.74 3.48 -22.85
N ILE A 275 11.64 4.41 -22.52
CA ILE A 275 12.47 4.32 -21.30
C ILE A 275 11.58 4.37 -20.06
N ALA A 276 10.65 5.34 -19.97
CA ALA A 276 9.76 5.49 -18.83
C ALA A 276 8.85 4.27 -18.65
N TRP A 277 8.28 3.76 -19.75
CA TRP A 277 7.43 2.57 -19.72
C TRP A 277 8.22 1.33 -19.29
N TYR A 278 9.39 1.09 -19.87
CA TYR A 278 10.20 -0.09 -19.55
C TYR A 278 10.78 -0.01 -18.13
N GLY A 279 11.12 1.19 -17.66
CA GLY A 279 11.48 1.46 -16.26
C GLY A 279 10.35 1.08 -15.31
N GLY A 280 9.12 1.53 -15.60
CA GLY A 280 7.93 1.16 -14.85
C GLY A 280 7.66 -0.36 -14.87
N TYR A 281 7.88 -1.01 -16.02
CA TYR A 281 7.76 -2.46 -16.16
C TYR A 281 8.68 -3.20 -15.18
N LEU A 282 9.98 -2.90 -15.22
CA LEU A 282 10.98 -3.53 -14.36
C LEU A 282 10.77 -3.20 -12.88
N MET A 283 10.41 -1.96 -12.56
CA MET A 283 10.07 -1.56 -11.19
C MET A 283 8.93 -2.40 -10.62
N ARG A 284 7.84 -2.59 -11.36
CA ARG A 284 6.71 -3.41 -10.92
C ARG A 284 7.09 -4.89 -10.81
N LEU A 285 7.78 -5.45 -11.81
CA LEU A 285 8.20 -6.85 -11.75
C LEU A 285 9.10 -7.12 -10.54
N TYR A 286 10.10 -6.27 -10.31
CA TYR A 286 11.00 -6.34 -9.16
C TYR A 286 10.25 -6.22 -7.83
N ALA A 287 9.45 -5.17 -7.69
CA ALA A 287 8.75 -4.86 -6.45
C ALA A 287 7.68 -5.90 -6.12
N THR A 288 6.83 -6.31 -7.07
CA THR A 288 5.78 -7.31 -6.81
C THR A 288 6.39 -8.67 -6.47
N ALA A 289 7.46 -9.10 -7.16
CA ALA A 289 8.15 -10.35 -6.81
C ALA A 289 8.73 -10.31 -5.40
N ASN A 290 9.23 -9.16 -4.95
CA ASN A 290 9.76 -8.93 -3.61
C ASN A 290 8.71 -8.56 -2.55
N GLY A 291 7.42 -8.48 -2.90
CA GLY A 291 6.36 -8.11 -1.97
C GLY A 291 6.38 -6.65 -1.52
N VAL A 292 6.83 -5.75 -2.38
CA VAL A 292 6.95 -4.31 -2.12
C VAL A 292 5.78 -3.56 -2.77
N PRO A 293 4.76 -3.14 -2.01
CA PRO A 293 3.73 -2.21 -2.48
C PRO A 293 4.21 -0.75 -2.38
N ALA A 294 3.48 0.19 -3.00
CA ALA A 294 3.62 1.60 -2.66
C ALA A 294 3.22 1.85 -1.19
N PHE A 295 3.82 2.88 -0.58
CA PHE A 295 3.60 3.26 0.82
C PHE A 295 3.95 2.15 1.81
N ARG A 296 4.97 1.36 1.48
CA ARG A 296 5.45 0.25 2.32
C ARG A 296 5.80 0.71 3.73
N ALA A 297 6.37 1.91 3.88
CA ALA A 297 6.76 2.44 5.19
C ALA A 297 5.55 2.68 6.10
N GLU A 298 4.47 3.23 5.55
CA GLU A 298 3.20 3.46 6.24
C GLU A 298 2.51 2.14 6.58
N ILE A 299 2.50 1.18 5.66
CA ILE A 299 1.94 -0.17 5.88
C ILE A 299 2.72 -0.90 7.00
N ASP A 300 4.05 -0.85 6.95
CA ASP A 300 4.94 -1.39 7.99
C ASP A 300 4.64 -0.75 9.35
N THR A 301 4.51 0.58 9.39
CA THR A 301 4.23 1.35 10.61
C THR A 301 2.87 1.00 11.20
N TRP A 302 1.84 0.89 10.35
CA TRP A 302 0.50 0.49 10.78
C TRP A 302 0.48 -0.94 11.34
N THR A 303 1.07 -1.91 10.63
CA THR A 303 1.14 -3.30 11.12
C THR A 303 1.98 -3.43 12.39
N ALA A 304 3.06 -2.65 12.53
CA ALA A 304 3.85 -2.60 13.75
C ALA A 304 3.04 -2.05 14.94
N ALA A 305 2.27 -0.98 14.74
CA ALA A 305 1.38 -0.43 15.76
C ALA A 305 0.28 -1.42 16.16
N TRP A 306 -0.29 -2.15 15.19
CA TRP A 306 -1.27 -3.19 15.47
C TRP A 306 -0.68 -4.30 16.34
N VAL A 307 0.51 -4.81 15.99
CA VAL A 307 1.20 -5.87 16.73
C VAL A 307 1.62 -5.45 18.14
N LEU A 308 1.97 -4.17 18.34
CA LEU A 308 2.41 -3.64 19.63
C LEU A 308 1.25 -3.23 20.55
N SER A 309 0.01 -3.27 20.07
CA SER A 309 -1.16 -2.84 20.84
C SER A 309 -1.21 -3.52 22.22
N PRO A 310 -1.38 -2.76 23.32
CA PRO A 310 -1.87 -1.37 23.39
C PRO A 310 -0.83 -0.26 23.24
N LYS A 311 0.45 -0.59 22.96
CA LYS A 311 1.51 0.40 22.78
C LYS A 311 1.52 0.99 21.37
N ILE A 312 2.17 2.13 21.23
CA ILE A 312 2.40 2.82 19.95
C ILE A 312 3.92 2.81 19.69
N PRO A 313 4.39 2.59 18.46
CA PRO A 313 5.78 2.83 18.11
C PRO A 313 6.18 4.30 18.36
N ASP A 314 7.30 4.55 19.01
CA ASP A 314 7.73 5.91 19.43
C ASP A 314 7.74 6.93 18.27
N ASP A 315 8.24 6.54 17.08
CA ASP A 315 8.24 7.41 15.90
C ASP A 315 6.80 7.79 15.49
N LEU A 316 5.88 6.82 15.46
CA LEU A 316 4.47 7.08 15.15
C LEU A 316 3.79 7.91 16.25
N GLU A 317 4.10 7.68 17.52
CA GLU A 317 3.51 8.40 18.65
C GLU A 317 3.83 9.90 18.58
N SER A 318 5.09 10.26 18.37
CA SER A 318 5.52 11.67 18.25
C SER A 318 4.84 12.40 17.08
N ARG A 319 4.60 11.68 15.99
CA ARG A 319 3.96 12.17 14.76
C ARG A 319 2.46 12.30 14.89
N LEU A 320 1.80 11.31 15.48
CA LEU A 320 0.39 11.39 15.88
C LEU A 320 0.16 12.55 16.85
N MET A 321 1.11 12.78 17.76
CA MET A 321 1.04 13.89 18.68
C MET A 321 1.03 15.22 17.90
N THR A 322 1.98 15.40 16.99
CA THR A 322 2.04 16.60 16.13
C THR A 322 0.76 16.80 15.31
N LEU A 323 0.17 15.72 14.78
CA LEU A 323 -1.08 15.77 14.00
C LEU A 323 -2.30 16.16 14.84
N LEU A 324 -2.45 15.55 16.02
CA LEU A 324 -3.63 15.72 16.87
C LEU A 324 -3.62 17.05 17.63
N LYS A 325 -2.43 17.52 18.02
CA LYS A 325 -2.23 18.78 18.75
C LYS A 325 -1.05 19.56 18.12
N PRO A 326 -1.27 20.18 16.96
CA PRO A 326 -0.28 21.07 16.36
C PRO A 326 0.12 22.19 17.32
N ALA A 327 1.41 22.41 17.50
CA ALA A 327 1.93 23.43 18.40
C ALA A 327 1.57 24.83 17.91
N ARG A 328 1.26 25.74 18.85
CA ARG A 328 0.97 27.16 18.57
C ARG A 328 2.10 27.83 17.78
N VAL A 329 3.33 27.60 18.24
CA VAL A 329 4.57 28.01 17.59
C VAL A 329 5.16 26.78 16.93
N GLN A 330 5.38 26.84 15.61
CA GLN A 330 5.98 25.74 14.86
C GLN A 330 7.39 25.45 15.39
N GLY A 331 7.78 24.17 15.43
CA GLY A 331 9.07 23.76 15.96
C GLY A 331 9.16 23.70 17.50
N ALA A 332 8.08 23.97 18.24
CA ALA A 332 8.03 23.81 19.70
C ALA A 332 7.41 22.44 20.07
N PRO A 333 8.21 21.40 20.43
CA PRO A 333 7.69 20.04 20.61
C PRO A 333 6.73 19.91 21.80
N GLU A 334 6.97 20.67 22.87
CA GLU A 334 6.09 20.77 24.04
C GLU A 334 5.10 21.94 23.96
N GLY A 335 4.92 22.50 22.75
CA GLY A 335 3.99 23.60 22.52
C GLY A 335 2.56 23.23 22.92
N TYR A 336 1.85 24.18 23.53
CA TYR A 336 0.41 24.05 23.68
C TYR A 336 -0.27 24.27 22.33
N SER A 337 -1.46 23.69 22.16
CA SER A 337 -2.32 23.95 21.01
C SER A 337 -3.54 24.74 21.44
N LEU A 338 -4.00 25.62 20.55
CA LEU A 338 -5.16 26.47 20.74
C LEU A 338 -6.24 26.06 19.74
N ILE A 339 -7.40 25.65 20.24
CA ILE A 339 -8.56 25.30 19.40
C ILE A 339 -9.55 26.47 19.45
N PRO A 340 -9.94 27.06 18.31
CA PRO A 340 -10.91 28.14 18.29
C PRO A 340 -12.29 27.63 18.74
N ILE A 341 -13.02 28.42 19.52
CA ILE A 341 -14.31 28.00 20.12
C ILE A 341 -15.50 28.35 19.23
N TYR A 342 -15.43 29.47 18.51
CA TYR A 342 -16.55 30.01 17.71
C TYR A 342 -16.33 29.94 16.20
N ASP A 343 -15.20 29.40 15.76
CA ASP A 343 -14.96 29.21 14.33
C ASP A 343 -15.81 28.07 13.77
N SER A 344 -16.13 28.20 12.48
CA SER A 344 -16.85 27.15 11.74
C SER A 344 -16.12 25.80 11.67
N ARG A 345 -14.80 25.81 11.90
CA ARG A 345 -13.95 24.61 11.90
C ARG A 345 -13.04 24.64 13.12
N THR A 346 -12.76 23.47 13.69
CA THR A 346 -11.82 23.34 14.82
C THR A 346 -10.38 23.20 14.33
N ASN A 347 -9.94 24.08 13.43
CA ASN A 347 -8.55 24.12 12.97
C ASN A 347 -7.69 24.79 14.04
N PRO A 348 -6.62 24.13 14.53
CA PRO A 348 -5.74 24.71 15.54
C PRO A 348 -5.15 26.04 15.07
N ILE A 349 -5.07 27.01 15.98
CA ILE A 349 -4.51 28.33 15.68
C ILE A 349 -2.99 28.22 15.73
N THR A 350 -2.34 28.18 14.56
CA THR A 350 -0.89 28.21 14.40
C THR A 350 -0.43 29.57 13.86
N GLY A 351 0.67 30.13 14.36
CA GLY A 351 1.21 31.41 13.88
C GLY A 351 0.31 32.65 14.08
N SER A 352 0.51 33.76 13.38
CA SER A 352 -0.25 34.99 13.68
C SER A 352 -1.75 34.85 13.38
N SER A 353 -2.60 35.34 14.29
CA SER A 353 -4.06 35.18 14.25
C SER A 353 -4.79 36.49 14.54
N ARG A 354 -6.01 36.67 14.01
CA ARG A 354 -6.89 37.77 14.42
C ARG A 354 -7.42 37.55 15.85
N PRO A 355 -7.88 38.60 16.55
CA PRO A 355 -8.52 38.47 17.87
C PRO A 355 -9.63 37.41 17.86
N GLN A 356 -9.45 36.31 18.61
CA GLN A 356 -10.45 35.25 18.74
C GLN A 356 -10.34 34.49 20.06
N LEU A 357 -11.45 33.90 20.49
CA LEU A 357 -11.48 33.06 21.69
C LEU A 357 -11.09 31.63 21.37
N ALA A 358 -10.11 31.10 22.10
CA ALA A 358 -9.61 29.75 21.94
C ALA A 358 -9.50 29.01 23.27
N LEU A 359 -9.54 27.69 23.18
CA LEU A 359 -9.27 26.78 24.29
C LEU A 359 -7.82 26.30 24.22
N ARG A 360 -7.07 26.51 25.30
CA ARG A 360 -5.74 25.90 25.49
C ARG A 360 -5.89 24.43 25.88
N THR A 361 -5.32 23.58 25.04
CA THR A 361 -5.32 22.12 25.19
C THR A 361 -4.23 21.64 26.15
N SER A 362 -4.52 20.60 26.93
CA SER A 362 -3.56 19.97 27.84
C SER A 362 -2.69 18.93 27.11
N SER A 363 -1.78 18.27 27.82
CA SER A 363 -1.17 17.02 27.34
C SER A 363 -2.25 15.97 27.08
N ILE A 364 -1.99 15.11 26.10
CA ILE A 364 -2.83 13.94 25.84
C ILE A 364 -1.95 12.70 26.00
N ASP A 365 -2.54 11.64 26.54
CA ASP A 365 -1.94 10.31 26.57
C ASP A 365 -2.61 9.45 25.49
N MET A 366 -1.83 8.60 24.83
CA MET A 366 -2.30 7.81 23.70
C MET A 366 -2.00 6.33 23.91
N GLU A 367 -2.99 5.49 23.65
CA GLU A 367 -2.88 4.03 23.64
C GLU A 367 -3.58 3.49 22.39
N THR A 368 -3.22 2.31 21.92
CA THR A 368 -3.95 1.63 20.84
C THR A 368 -4.88 0.55 21.39
N GLU A 369 -5.94 0.26 20.65
CA GLU A 369 -6.81 -0.88 20.87
C GLU A 369 -7.05 -1.59 19.54
N SER A 370 -6.70 -2.88 19.48
CA SER A 370 -7.02 -3.74 18.34
C SER A 370 -8.39 -4.40 18.52
N ALA A 371 -9.21 -4.35 17.47
CA ALA A 371 -10.50 -5.02 17.41
C ALA A 371 -10.65 -5.70 16.04
N GLY A 372 -10.31 -6.99 15.98
CA GLY A 372 -10.15 -7.69 14.70
C GLY A 372 -9.03 -7.05 13.89
N GLU A 373 -9.32 -6.60 12.67
CA GLU A 373 -8.36 -5.85 11.84
C GLU A 373 -8.35 -4.35 12.09
N ALA A 374 -9.34 -3.80 12.79
CA ALA A 374 -9.37 -2.38 13.10
C ALA A 374 -8.37 -2.06 14.22
N LEU A 375 -7.70 -0.92 14.08
CA LEU A 375 -6.85 -0.35 15.11
C LEU A 375 -7.45 1.01 15.50
N PHE A 376 -7.70 1.19 16.78
CA PHE A 376 -8.22 2.45 17.33
C PHE A 376 -7.17 3.12 18.19
N LEU A 377 -7.10 4.44 18.10
CA LEU A 377 -6.33 5.28 18.99
C LEU A 377 -7.25 5.74 20.14
N LYS A 378 -6.98 5.26 21.35
CA LYS A 378 -7.57 5.75 22.59
C LYS A 378 -6.76 6.93 23.07
N ILE A 379 -7.43 8.04 23.32
CA ILE A 379 -6.78 9.29 23.71
C ILE A 379 -7.37 9.73 25.04
N LYS A 380 -6.51 10.05 26.00
CA LYS A 380 -6.90 10.59 27.30
C LYS A 380 -6.38 12.02 27.43
N GLU A 381 -7.20 12.90 28.00
CA GLU A 381 -6.77 14.24 28.40
C GLU A 381 -7.02 14.39 29.90
N GLY A 382 -5.97 14.28 30.71
CA GLY A 382 -6.09 14.13 32.15
C GLY A 382 -6.79 12.82 32.50
N ALA A 383 -7.88 12.87 33.28
CA ALA A 383 -8.65 11.68 33.67
C ALA A 383 -9.78 11.32 32.67
N LYS A 384 -9.95 12.07 31.57
CA LYS A 384 -11.07 11.92 30.64
C LYS A 384 -10.63 11.17 29.38
N ASP A 385 -11.33 10.09 29.08
CA ASP A 385 -11.26 9.45 27.77
C ASP A 385 -11.92 10.34 26.72
N ILE A 386 -11.17 10.69 25.68
CA ILE A 386 -11.69 11.27 24.46
C ILE A 386 -12.18 10.13 23.56
N ARG A 387 -13.14 10.43 22.68
CA ARG A 387 -13.66 9.47 21.71
C ARG A 387 -12.52 8.81 20.92
N PRO A 388 -12.52 7.47 20.76
CA PRO A 388 -11.50 6.78 20.00
C PRO A 388 -11.52 7.20 18.52
N VAL A 389 -10.34 7.28 17.92
CA VAL A 389 -10.15 7.62 16.51
C VAL A 389 -9.66 6.38 15.78
N LEU A 390 -10.25 6.06 14.62
CA LEU A 390 -9.76 4.96 13.79
C LEU A 390 -8.34 5.30 13.29
N LEU A 391 -7.37 4.45 13.61
CA LEU A 391 -5.99 4.52 13.14
C LEU A 391 -5.87 3.61 11.92
N ASP A 392 -6.27 4.13 10.76
CA ASP A 392 -6.16 3.47 9.45
C ASP A 392 -5.00 4.03 8.64
N PHE A 393 -4.80 3.50 7.42
CA PHE A 393 -3.73 3.95 6.53
C PHE A 393 -3.74 5.47 6.28
N PRO A 394 -4.87 6.13 5.93
CA PRO A 394 -4.90 7.58 5.80
C PRO A 394 -4.42 8.34 7.05
N MET A 395 -4.82 7.88 8.24
CA MET A 395 -4.40 8.52 9.49
C MET A 395 -2.90 8.34 9.75
N VAL A 396 -2.36 7.14 9.52
CA VAL A 396 -0.92 6.88 9.64
C VAL A 396 -0.13 7.71 8.64
N ARG A 397 -0.57 7.80 7.39
CA ARG A 397 0.10 8.56 6.35
C ARG A 397 0.11 10.06 6.62
N GLU A 398 -1.01 10.62 7.06
CA GLU A 398 -1.07 12.02 7.48
C GLU A 398 -0.17 12.30 8.69
N ALA A 399 -0.12 11.36 9.65
CA ALA A 399 0.79 11.46 10.79
C ALA A 399 2.25 11.40 10.33
N MET A 400 2.59 10.48 9.42
CA MET A 400 3.95 10.32 8.91
C MET A 400 4.44 11.54 8.12
N ALA A 401 3.54 12.32 7.53
CA ALA A 401 3.85 13.62 6.94
C ALA A 401 4.16 14.72 7.98
N CYS A 402 3.79 14.52 9.25
CA CYS A 402 4.15 15.42 10.34
C CYS A 402 5.56 15.12 10.87
N GLY A 403 6.26 16.16 11.34
CA GLY A 403 7.59 16.02 11.94
C GLY A 403 8.02 17.29 12.66
N GLU A 404 8.76 17.15 13.76
CA GLU A 404 9.36 18.28 14.51
C GLU A 404 8.38 19.40 14.88
N GLY A 405 7.12 19.07 15.18
CA GLY A 405 6.08 20.07 15.50
C GLY A 405 5.50 20.82 14.30
N TYR A 406 5.84 20.41 13.07
CA TYR A 406 5.21 20.87 11.83
C TYR A 406 4.11 19.90 11.40
N SER A 407 2.92 20.44 11.12
CA SER A 407 1.83 19.65 10.54
C SER A 407 2.10 19.40 9.06
N GLY A 408 2.12 18.12 8.68
CA GLY A 408 2.06 17.70 7.28
C GLY A 408 0.64 17.74 6.74
N VAL A 409 0.53 17.79 5.42
CA VAL A 409 -0.73 17.67 4.67
C VAL A 409 -0.46 16.71 3.53
N THR A 410 -1.32 15.72 3.34
CA THR A 410 -1.25 14.76 2.23
C THR A 410 -2.48 14.90 1.33
N GLU A 411 -2.52 14.17 0.22
CA GLU A 411 -3.73 14.10 -0.61
C GLU A 411 -4.91 13.42 0.10
N LEU A 412 -4.68 12.77 1.25
CA LEU A 412 -5.70 12.10 2.06
C LEU A 412 -6.28 13.02 3.15
N SER A 413 -5.89 14.29 3.19
CA SER A 413 -6.39 15.25 4.18
C SER A 413 -7.90 15.42 4.12
N ASP A 414 -8.55 15.24 2.96
CA ASP A 414 -10.02 15.29 2.84
C ASP A 414 -10.71 14.14 3.62
N ILE A 415 -10.02 13.01 3.80
CA ILE A 415 -10.51 11.83 4.53
C ILE A 415 -10.19 11.95 6.03
N THR A 416 -9.03 12.49 6.39
CA THR A 416 -8.58 12.58 7.79
C THR A 416 -9.12 13.83 8.50
N SER A 417 -9.23 14.97 7.81
CA SER A 417 -9.64 16.25 8.40
C SER A 417 -10.98 16.20 9.13
N PRO A 418 -12.06 15.59 8.59
CA PRO A 418 -13.33 15.50 9.32
C PRO A 418 -13.23 14.68 10.62
N ARG A 419 -12.31 13.71 10.68
CA ARG A 419 -12.07 12.90 11.88
C ARG A 419 -11.27 13.67 12.92
N LEU A 420 -10.24 14.39 12.49
CA LEU A 420 -9.45 15.30 13.34
C LEU A 420 -10.31 16.45 13.88
N GLU A 421 -11.22 16.97 13.07
CA GLU A 421 -12.18 17.99 13.47
C GLU A 421 -13.14 17.47 14.54
N ARG A 422 -13.75 16.29 14.34
CA ARG A 422 -14.59 15.66 15.36
C ARG A 422 -13.83 15.40 16.67
N PHE A 423 -12.58 14.97 16.58
CA PHE A 423 -11.72 14.79 17.75
C PHE A 423 -11.51 16.12 18.49
N ARG A 424 -11.11 17.19 17.79
CA ARG A 424 -10.87 18.51 18.37
C ARG A 424 -12.17 19.14 18.92
N ALA A 425 -13.29 19.00 18.22
CA ALA A 425 -14.61 19.42 18.68
C ALA A 425 -15.05 18.69 19.95
N ALA A 426 -14.75 17.40 20.10
CA ALA A 426 -15.05 16.65 21.33
C ALA A 426 -14.33 17.21 22.57
N ARG A 427 -13.24 17.96 22.36
CA ARG A 427 -12.49 18.67 23.43
C ARG A 427 -13.10 20.02 23.78
N LEU A 428 -13.95 20.58 22.93
CA LEU A 428 -14.67 21.82 23.19
C LEU A 428 -15.97 21.61 23.98
N VAL A 429 -16.45 20.37 24.12
CA VAL A 429 -17.71 20.06 24.82
C VAL A 429 -17.57 20.42 26.31
N PRO A 430 -18.39 21.38 26.83
CA PRO A 430 -18.40 21.77 28.22
C PRO A 430 -18.60 20.56 29.16
N GLY A 431 -17.81 20.49 30.24
CA GLY A 431 -18.02 19.55 31.33
C GLY A 431 -17.48 20.11 32.64
N ASP A 432 -17.52 19.33 33.73
CA ASP A 432 -17.18 19.76 35.10
C ASP A 432 -15.71 20.22 35.32
N TRP A 433 -14.91 20.23 34.26
CA TRP A 433 -13.47 20.52 34.23
C TRP A 433 -13.15 21.79 33.43
N LEU A 434 -14.14 22.63 33.15
CA LEU A 434 -13.96 23.96 32.55
C LEU A 434 -13.22 24.90 33.52
N ASP A 435 -11.91 24.77 33.54
CA ASP A 435 -11.02 25.72 34.19
C ASP A 435 -10.99 27.00 33.34
N ALA A 436 -11.48 28.11 33.92
CA ALA A 436 -11.42 29.44 33.30
C ALA A 436 -9.99 29.79 32.86
N GLN A 437 -8.97 29.23 33.52
CA GLN A 437 -7.57 29.39 33.15
C GLN A 437 -7.16 28.73 31.84
N ARG A 438 -8.04 28.00 31.14
CA ARG A 438 -7.76 27.42 29.82
C ARG A 438 -8.30 28.25 28.66
N TYR A 439 -9.25 29.14 28.92
CA TYR A 439 -9.75 30.05 27.91
C TYR A 439 -8.72 31.15 27.63
N ARG A 440 -8.49 31.40 26.35
CA ARG A 440 -7.50 32.36 25.86
C ARG A 440 -8.13 33.30 24.87
N VAL A 441 -7.85 34.59 25.01
CA VAL A 441 -8.02 35.55 23.93
C VAL A 441 -6.71 35.56 23.15
N VAL A 442 -6.77 35.22 21.87
CA VAL A 442 -5.60 35.11 20.99
C VAL A 442 -5.60 36.32 20.07
N ASP A 443 -4.52 37.10 20.05
CA ASP A 443 -4.32 38.22 19.14
C ASP A 443 -2.86 38.27 18.67
N GLY A 444 -2.67 38.25 17.35
CA GLY A 444 -1.36 38.12 16.73
C GLY A 444 -0.67 36.83 17.15
N MET A 445 0.50 36.96 17.79
CA MET A 445 1.29 35.87 18.35
C MET A 445 1.10 35.68 19.86
N SER A 446 0.39 36.60 20.52
CA SER A 446 0.11 36.55 21.95
C SER A 446 -1.22 35.85 22.25
N ASP A 447 -1.30 35.25 23.43
CA ASP A 447 -2.55 34.80 24.02
C ASP A 447 -2.60 35.15 25.51
N GLU A 448 -3.77 35.63 25.96
CA GLU A 448 -4.00 36.05 27.34
C GLU A 448 -5.13 35.25 27.98
N VAL A 449 -5.02 34.98 29.29
CA VAL A 449 -6.07 34.27 30.03
C VAL A 449 -7.34 35.13 30.08
N LEU A 450 -8.48 34.55 29.71
CA LEU A 450 -9.76 35.22 29.88
C LEU A 450 -10.07 35.34 31.38
N SER A 451 -9.91 36.54 31.94
CA SER A 451 -10.36 36.85 33.29
C SER A 451 -11.76 37.45 33.22
N VAL A 452 -12.76 36.73 33.73
CA VAL A 452 -14.11 37.28 33.89
C VAL A 452 -14.07 38.13 35.17
N GLY A 453 -14.10 39.45 35.02
CA GLY A 453 -14.21 40.36 36.16
C GLY A 453 -15.46 40.03 36.97
N ALA A 454 -15.35 40.04 38.31
CA ALA A 454 -16.52 39.93 39.17
C ALA A 454 -17.51 41.04 38.80
N VAL A 455 -18.72 40.65 38.38
CA VAL A 455 -19.83 41.59 38.17
C VAL A 455 -20.16 42.17 39.54
N GLY A 456 -19.80 43.44 39.74
CA GLY A 456 -20.08 44.20 40.97
C GLY A 456 -21.55 44.55 41.13
#